data_AF-A0A455T4D8-F1
#
_entry.id   AF-A0A455T4D8-F1
#
_cell.length_a   1.000
_cell.length_b   1.000
_cell.length_c   1.000
_cell.angle_alpha   90.00
_cell.angle_beta   90.00
_cell.angle_gamma   90.00
#
_symmetry.space_group_name_H-M   'P 1'
#
loop_
_entity.id
_entity.type
_entity.pdbx_description
1 polymer ?
#
loop_
_entity_poly.entity_id
_entity_poly.type
_entity_poly.pdbx_seq_one_letter_code
_entity_poly.pdbx_strand_id
1 'polypeptide(L)'
;MKAFSLLLQARSPLAIRADHAPAGFDCLDYLPGTSLAGSLASLHRLLYPAQREEFRRLFLSGSVQFPDLLLAPLVVRNGSGTRQETPLSPVYPLPRTAQSCKRYPGFKSGNGPEASESGHGVYDTLFAWAAFALQSNDEPRAIKALQRQHLCKVCSAPMESIAGYYARQNGAFHLADYRGRRHLQTHTGIDRLRGTVQEEILYNREVLEEGTCFWGLLKAADEEAPLLQRFLEEAGHSGLVRIGTGRTRGLGAVELTLTPLQDPSLSLAGFRERLLTFDRRLRDYLTDYKIPEPCQGRKPFYFALTLYSPTILCDEFLRYRGRIDETTLAELLGSPFTSNDVRCLHTAAAVCRVTGWNDLWGLPRPAEYAIERGSVFLFAYWERSDVDLDRLIEALFRLEEEGVGRRRNEGFGCIRVSDPFHFEVLDHEHKGQGYPGESACDCCE
;
A
#
# COMPACT_ATOMS: atom_id res chain seq x y z
N MET A 1 13.08 -12.75 -6.17
CA MET A 1 12.53 -11.62 -6.93
C MET A 1 13.26 -10.35 -6.50
N LYS A 2 13.71 -9.55 -7.47
CA LYS A 2 14.31 -8.24 -7.22
C LYS A 2 13.23 -7.16 -7.16
N ALA A 3 13.36 -6.25 -6.21
CA ALA A 3 12.46 -5.13 -6.02
C ALA A 3 13.11 -3.81 -6.46
N PHE A 4 12.30 -2.93 -7.04
CA PHE A 4 12.70 -1.61 -7.48
C PHE A 4 11.71 -0.57 -6.96
N SER A 5 12.23 0.51 -6.41
CA SER A 5 11.46 1.72 -6.13
C SER A 5 11.22 2.44 -7.44
N LEU A 6 9.97 2.69 -7.80
CA LEU A 6 9.61 3.55 -8.92
C LEU A 6 8.96 4.82 -8.39
N LEU A 7 9.61 5.94 -8.68
CA LEU A 7 9.01 7.27 -8.56
C LEU A 7 8.54 7.70 -9.95
N LEU A 8 7.29 8.13 -10.02
CA LEU A 8 6.69 8.68 -11.23
C LEU A 8 6.29 10.13 -10.97
N GLN A 9 6.74 11.05 -11.81
CA GLN A 9 6.37 12.47 -11.73
C GLN A 9 5.55 12.88 -12.96
N ALA A 10 4.40 13.51 -12.75
CA ALA A 10 3.60 14.10 -13.81
C ALA A 10 4.32 15.30 -14.44
N ARG A 11 4.55 15.25 -15.76
CA ARG A 11 5.09 16.34 -16.60
C ARG A 11 3.99 17.09 -17.36
N SER A 12 2.75 16.65 -17.20
CA SER A 12 1.53 17.30 -17.68
C SER A 12 0.36 16.78 -16.83
N PRO A 13 -0.82 17.40 -16.87
CA PRO A 13 -1.96 16.91 -16.11
C PRO A 13 -2.33 15.45 -16.45
N LEU A 14 -2.68 14.67 -15.43
CA LEU A 14 -3.02 13.25 -15.56
C LEU A 14 -4.52 13.02 -15.39
N ALA A 15 -5.13 12.34 -16.36
CA ALA A 15 -6.53 11.93 -16.28
C ALA A 15 -6.63 10.41 -16.07
N ILE A 16 -6.72 9.97 -14.81
CA ILE A 16 -6.79 8.56 -14.43
C ILE A 16 -8.23 8.24 -14.04
N ARG A 17 -9.03 7.73 -14.98
CA ARG A 17 -10.46 7.55 -14.75
C ARG A 17 -10.77 6.44 -13.75
N ALA A 18 -11.66 6.72 -12.80
CA ALA A 18 -12.18 5.73 -11.84
C ALA A 18 -13.21 4.78 -12.45
N ASP A 19 -13.96 5.24 -13.44
CA ASP A 19 -14.99 4.45 -14.13
C ASP A 19 -14.90 4.60 -15.66
N HIS A 20 -15.79 3.91 -16.36
CA HIS A 20 -15.96 4.01 -17.82
C HIS A 20 -17.24 4.76 -18.20
N ALA A 21 -17.95 5.38 -17.25
CA ALA A 21 -19.21 6.07 -17.53
C ALA A 21 -18.98 7.27 -18.47
N PRO A 22 -19.78 7.47 -19.53
CA PRO A 22 -19.57 8.59 -20.47
C PRO A 22 -19.54 9.98 -19.79
N ALA A 23 -20.24 10.11 -18.65
CA ALA A 23 -20.30 11.31 -17.82
C ALA A 23 -19.44 11.24 -16.54
N GLY A 24 -18.67 10.16 -16.35
CA GLY A 24 -17.83 9.99 -15.16
C GLY A 24 -16.67 10.99 -15.17
N PHE A 25 -16.60 11.83 -14.15
CA PHE A 25 -15.58 12.87 -14.03
C PHE A 25 -14.42 12.48 -13.11
N ASP A 26 -14.64 11.50 -12.24
CA ASP A 26 -13.77 11.25 -11.09
C ASP A 26 -12.42 10.66 -11.49
N CYS A 27 -11.36 11.28 -10.96
CA CYS A 27 -10.00 10.80 -11.07
C CYS A 27 -9.66 9.88 -9.89
N LEU A 28 -8.96 8.77 -10.16
CA LEU A 28 -8.43 7.89 -9.12
C LEU A 28 -7.36 8.60 -8.28
N ASP A 29 -7.34 8.22 -7.01
CA ASP A 29 -6.41 8.65 -5.95
C ASP A 29 -5.06 7.91 -6.01
N TYR A 30 -4.83 7.13 -7.06
CA TYR A 30 -3.62 6.35 -7.30
C TYR A 30 -3.50 6.05 -8.79
N LEU A 31 -2.31 5.62 -9.23
CA LEU A 31 -2.09 5.18 -10.60
C LEU A 31 -2.13 3.65 -10.67
N PRO A 32 -3.12 3.04 -11.35
CA PRO A 32 -3.24 1.59 -11.41
C PRO A 32 -2.05 0.92 -12.07
N GLY A 33 -1.62 -0.21 -11.52
CA GLY A 33 -0.55 -1.03 -12.08
C GLY A 33 -0.81 -1.44 -13.53
N THR A 34 -2.09 -1.72 -13.86
CA THR A 34 -2.51 -1.99 -15.24
C THR A 34 -2.31 -0.82 -16.19
N SER A 35 -2.49 0.42 -15.72
CA SER A 35 -2.29 1.63 -16.55
C SER A 35 -0.81 1.87 -16.80
N LEU A 36 0.04 1.64 -15.79
CA LEU A 36 1.49 1.67 -15.93
C LEU A 36 1.96 0.60 -16.93
N ALA A 37 1.59 -0.66 -16.70
CA ALA A 37 1.95 -1.79 -17.54
C ALA A 37 1.49 -1.59 -19.00
N GLY A 38 0.26 -1.12 -19.21
CA GLY A 38 -0.28 -0.85 -20.55
C GLY A 38 0.47 0.26 -21.30
N SER A 39 0.79 1.36 -20.61
CA SER A 39 1.60 2.45 -21.17
C SER A 39 2.99 1.96 -21.58
N LEU A 40 3.66 1.25 -20.67
CA LEU A 40 5.00 0.71 -20.90
C LEU A 40 5.01 -0.35 -22.01
N ALA A 41 4.02 -1.23 -22.05
CA ALA A 41 3.86 -2.22 -23.13
C ALA A 41 3.65 -1.54 -24.48
N SER A 42 2.82 -0.48 -24.53
CA SER A 42 2.62 0.31 -25.75
C SER A 42 3.90 0.99 -26.21
N LEU A 43 4.69 1.54 -25.28
CA LEU A 43 5.97 2.17 -25.60
C LEU A 43 7.01 1.15 -26.07
N HIS A 44 7.09 0.00 -25.41
CA HIS A 44 7.98 -1.09 -25.81
C HIS A 44 7.71 -1.54 -27.25
N ARG A 45 6.44 -1.71 -27.63
CA ARG A 45 6.05 -2.04 -29.02
C ARG A 45 6.42 -0.96 -30.03
N LEU A 46 6.45 0.31 -29.62
CA LEU A 46 6.84 1.43 -30.46
C LEU A 46 8.36 1.44 -30.68
N LEU A 47 9.14 1.25 -29.62
CA LEU A 47 10.61 1.30 -29.65
C LEU A 47 11.22 0.03 -30.23
N TYR A 48 10.67 -1.15 -29.92
CA TYR A 48 11.24 -2.45 -30.29
C TYR A 48 10.21 -3.38 -30.95
N PRO A 49 9.64 -3.01 -32.11
CA PRO A 49 8.58 -3.78 -32.76
C PRO A 49 8.95 -5.23 -33.11
N ALA A 50 10.25 -5.52 -33.27
CA ALA A 50 10.76 -6.86 -33.58
C ALA A 50 11.03 -7.73 -32.33
N GLN A 51 11.15 -7.14 -31.13
CA GLN A 51 11.55 -7.85 -29.92
C GLN A 51 10.36 -8.49 -29.19
N ARG A 52 9.68 -9.40 -29.88
CA ARG A 52 8.46 -10.06 -29.36
C ARG A 52 8.71 -10.91 -28.11
N GLU A 53 9.87 -11.56 -28.04
CA GLU A 53 10.20 -12.43 -26.89
C GLU A 53 10.46 -11.61 -25.63
N GLU A 54 11.20 -10.50 -25.75
CA GLU A 54 11.37 -9.55 -24.66
C GLU A 54 10.02 -8.98 -24.19
N PHE A 55 9.15 -8.58 -25.12
CA PHE A 55 7.81 -8.11 -24.79
C PHE A 55 7.02 -9.16 -24.00
N ARG A 56 7.07 -10.43 -24.44
CA ARG A 56 6.39 -11.54 -23.74
C ARG A 56 6.96 -11.72 -22.33
N ARG A 57 8.28 -11.70 -22.17
CA ARG A 57 8.97 -11.86 -20.89
C ARG A 57 8.66 -10.75 -19.90
N LEU A 58 8.55 -9.49 -20.36
CA LEU A 58 8.27 -8.35 -19.50
C LEU A 58 6.78 -8.17 -19.16
N PHE A 59 5.87 -8.40 -20.11
CA PHE A 59 4.46 -7.99 -19.96
C PHE A 59 3.45 -9.14 -19.91
N LEU A 60 3.80 -10.34 -20.39
CA LEU A 60 2.85 -11.46 -20.54
C LEU A 60 3.19 -12.70 -19.72
N SER A 61 4.44 -12.86 -19.30
CA SER A 61 4.95 -14.05 -18.58
C SER A 61 4.43 -14.16 -17.14
N GLY A 62 4.07 -13.03 -16.53
CA GLY A 62 3.83 -12.93 -15.08
C GLY A 62 5.10 -12.78 -14.24
N SER A 63 6.29 -12.76 -14.85
CA SER A 63 7.58 -12.62 -14.18
C SER A 63 7.88 -11.19 -13.70
N VAL A 64 7.06 -10.21 -14.08
CA VAL A 64 7.12 -8.83 -13.61
C VAL A 64 5.78 -8.45 -13.00
N GLN A 65 5.83 -7.80 -11.84
CA GLN A 65 4.68 -7.29 -11.12
C GLN A 65 4.70 -5.76 -11.18
N PHE A 66 3.67 -5.21 -11.81
CA PHE A 66 3.46 -3.76 -11.91
C PHE A 66 2.45 -3.35 -10.83
N PRO A 67 2.89 -2.82 -9.68
CA PRO A 67 2.00 -2.44 -8.59
C PRO A 67 1.19 -1.19 -8.94
N ASP A 68 0.17 -0.92 -8.14
CA ASP A 68 -0.37 0.43 -8.05
C ASP A 68 0.69 1.39 -7.52
N LEU A 69 0.79 2.58 -8.12
CA LEU A 69 1.61 3.66 -7.58
C LEU A 69 0.73 4.60 -6.75
N LEU A 70 1.09 4.80 -5.49
CA LEU A 70 0.36 5.62 -4.54
C LEU A 70 0.88 7.05 -4.58
N LEU A 71 0.03 8.03 -4.27
CA LEU A 71 0.43 9.43 -4.26
C LEU A 71 1.52 9.69 -3.21
N ALA A 72 2.65 10.25 -3.67
CA ALA A 72 3.78 10.62 -2.83
C ALA A 72 3.65 12.09 -2.42
N PRO A 73 3.54 12.39 -1.12
CA PRO A 73 3.38 13.76 -0.66
C PRO A 73 4.66 14.55 -0.92
N LEU A 74 4.50 15.81 -1.31
CA LEU A 74 5.62 16.71 -1.58
C LEU A 74 5.93 17.52 -0.32
N VAL A 75 7.18 17.53 0.10
CA VAL A 75 7.66 18.39 1.20
C VAL A 75 8.55 19.47 0.63
N VAL A 76 8.31 20.70 1.04
CA VAL A 76 9.17 21.83 0.72
C VAL A 76 10.45 21.75 1.54
N ARG A 77 11.59 21.71 0.86
CA ARG A 77 12.90 21.92 1.48
C ARG A 77 13.42 23.30 1.09
N ASN A 78 13.73 24.12 2.09
CA ASN A 78 14.37 25.42 1.88
C ASN A 78 15.89 25.18 1.76
N GLY A 79 16.37 25.00 0.53
CA GLY A 79 17.80 25.04 0.20
C GLY A 79 18.20 26.44 -0.27
N SER A 80 19.50 26.75 -0.23
CA SER A 80 20.18 27.99 -0.66
C SER A 80 19.46 28.85 -1.73
N GLY A 81 18.42 29.58 -1.33
CA GLY A 81 17.66 30.52 -2.16
C GLY A 81 16.62 29.93 -3.13
N THR A 82 16.43 28.60 -3.21
CA THR A 82 15.42 27.96 -4.06
C THR A 82 14.49 27.05 -3.27
N ARG A 83 13.17 27.25 -3.43
CA ARG A 83 12.12 26.42 -2.82
C ARG A 83 11.98 25.14 -3.66
N GLN A 84 12.52 24.02 -3.17
CA GLN A 84 12.47 22.74 -3.89
C GLN A 84 11.49 21.78 -3.20
N GLU A 85 10.46 21.34 -3.94
CA GLU A 85 9.55 20.29 -3.50
C GLU A 85 10.21 18.91 -3.73
N THR A 86 10.31 18.10 -2.68
CA THR A 86 10.84 16.73 -2.75
C THR A 86 9.74 15.73 -2.37
N PRO A 87 9.48 14.69 -3.18
CA PRO A 87 8.51 13.67 -2.82
C PRO A 87 9.02 12.81 -1.64
N LEU A 88 8.16 12.54 -0.68
CA LEU A 88 8.43 11.57 0.36
C LEU A 88 8.17 10.16 -0.16
N SER A 89 9.08 9.25 0.17
CA SER A 89 8.99 7.83 -0.12
C SER A 89 9.81 7.06 0.92
N PRO A 90 9.52 5.76 1.14
CA PRO A 90 8.42 4.98 0.56
C PRO A 90 7.03 5.39 1.07
N VAL A 91 5.99 5.00 0.32
CA VAL A 91 4.57 5.31 0.59
C VAL A 91 3.75 4.03 0.66
N TYR A 92 2.94 3.86 1.69
CA TYR A 92 2.14 2.65 1.93
C TYR A 92 0.70 2.99 2.32
N PRO A 93 -0.27 2.09 2.10
CA PRO A 93 -1.64 2.33 2.56
C PRO A 93 -1.74 2.31 4.07
N LEU A 94 -2.54 3.23 4.61
CA LEU A 94 -2.92 3.17 6.01
C LEU A 94 -3.73 1.90 6.28
N PRO A 95 -3.35 1.10 7.29
CA PRO A 95 -4.17 -0.03 7.70
C PRO A 95 -5.55 0.43 8.17
N ARG A 96 -6.59 -0.36 7.91
CA ARG A 96 -7.98 -0.05 8.32
C ARG A 96 -8.17 0.02 9.84
N THR A 97 -7.21 -0.49 10.61
CA THR A 97 -7.16 -0.36 12.07
C THR A 97 -6.58 0.96 12.54
N ALA A 98 -6.08 1.81 11.64
CA ALA A 98 -5.56 3.13 11.94
C ALA A 98 -6.69 4.11 12.29
N GLN A 99 -6.49 4.85 13.37
CA GLN A 99 -7.38 5.91 13.83
C GLN A 99 -6.63 7.20 14.08
N SER A 100 -7.30 8.33 13.91
CA SER A 100 -6.77 9.64 14.24
C SER A 100 -7.82 10.50 14.95
N CYS A 101 -7.38 11.62 15.52
CA CYS A 101 -8.26 12.57 16.20
C CYS A 101 -9.24 13.19 15.20
N LYS A 102 -10.54 13.11 15.49
CA LYS A 102 -11.59 13.69 14.63
C LYS A 102 -11.45 15.20 14.41
N ARG A 103 -10.91 15.92 15.41
CA ARG A 103 -10.80 17.39 15.33
C ARG A 103 -9.52 17.85 14.63
N TYR A 104 -8.45 17.06 14.73
CA TYR A 104 -7.12 17.39 14.21
C TYR A 104 -6.47 16.10 13.66
N PRO A 105 -6.94 15.62 12.49
CA PRO A 105 -6.52 14.34 11.92
C PRO A 105 -5.07 14.41 11.41
N GLY A 106 -4.40 13.26 11.40
CA GLY A 106 -3.06 13.07 10.86
C GLY A 106 -1.98 12.83 11.91
N PHE A 107 -0.77 12.56 11.45
CA PHE A 107 0.40 12.36 12.31
C PHE A 107 0.84 13.67 12.96
N LYS A 108 1.56 13.57 14.08
CA LYS A 108 2.18 14.72 14.72
C LYS A 108 3.34 15.20 13.85
N SER A 109 3.26 16.44 13.34
CA SER A 109 4.42 17.11 12.75
C SER A 109 5.42 17.46 13.84
N GLY A 110 6.72 17.31 13.56
CA GLY A 110 7.78 17.72 14.49
C GLY A 110 7.74 19.21 14.80
N ASN A 111 8.45 19.63 15.85
CA ASN A 111 8.53 21.02 16.34
C ASN A 111 9.06 21.98 15.26
N GLY A 112 8.17 22.50 14.42
CA GLY A 112 8.42 23.55 13.45
C GLY A 112 7.34 24.64 13.54
N PRO A 113 7.51 25.78 12.85
CA PRO A 113 6.58 26.91 12.89
C PRO A 113 5.15 26.58 12.42
N GLU A 114 4.93 25.42 11.79
CA GLU A 114 3.60 24.89 11.39
C GLU A 114 2.91 24.04 12.50
N ALA A 115 3.45 24.01 13.73
CA ALA A 115 2.93 23.19 14.83
C ALA A 115 1.44 23.45 15.18
N SER A 116 0.90 24.63 14.86
CA SER A 116 -0.51 24.97 15.10
C SER A 116 -1.50 24.26 14.17
N GLU A 117 -1.04 23.69 13.05
CA GLU A 117 -1.85 22.91 12.09
C GLU A 117 -1.53 21.40 12.15
N SER A 118 -0.72 20.97 13.12
CA SER A 118 -0.29 19.58 13.23
C SER A 118 -1.40 18.64 13.72
N GLY A 119 -1.46 17.44 13.13
CA GLY A 119 -2.38 16.40 13.57
C GLY A 119 -2.04 15.91 14.99
N HIS A 120 -3.04 15.47 15.75
CA HIS A 120 -2.83 14.99 17.12
C HIS A 120 -2.24 13.58 17.22
N GLY A 121 -1.96 12.95 16.09
CA GLY A 121 -1.38 11.61 15.99
C GLY A 121 -2.33 10.62 15.33
N VAL A 122 -1.72 9.57 14.80
CA VAL A 122 -2.39 8.37 14.34
C VAL A 122 -2.06 7.26 15.34
N TYR A 123 -2.99 6.34 15.56
CA TYR A 123 -2.86 5.20 16.45
C TYR A 123 -3.39 3.96 15.77
N ASP A 124 -2.79 2.81 16.05
CA ASP A 124 -3.29 1.52 15.58
C ASP A 124 -4.09 0.79 16.66
N THR A 125 -5.31 0.37 16.30
CA THR A 125 -6.22 -0.37 17.19
C THR A 125 -6.05 -1.89 17.13
N LEU A 126 -5.21 -2.43 16.24
CA LEU A 126 -5.08 -3.86 16.01
C LEU A 126 -4.81 -4.66 17.30
N PHE A 127 -3.90 -4.16 18.16
CA PHE A 127 -3.55 -4.83 19.41
C PHE A 127 -4.67 -4.76 20.46
N ALA A 128 -5.43 -3.67 20.50
CA ALA A 128 -6.60 -3.57 21.38
C ALA A 128 -7.70 -4.56 20.96
N TRP A 129 -7.91 -4.73 19.65
CA TRP A 129 -8.82 -5.74 19.13
C TRP A 129 -8.35 -7.17 19.37
N ALA A 130 -7.04 -7.42 19.31
CA ALA A 130 -6.45 -8.70 19.69
C ALA A 130 -6.74 -9.04 21.16
N ALA A 131 -6.50 -8.06 22.06
CA ALA A 131 -6.80 -8.20 23.48
C ALA A 131 -8.28 -8.51 23.71
N PHE A 132 -9.18 -7.87 22.95
CA PHE A 132 -10.62 -8.12 23.01
C PHE A 132 -10.98 -9.54 22.55
N ALA A 133 -10.42 -9.99 21.44
CA ALA A 133 -10.71 -11.32 20.88
C ALA A 133 -10.20 -12.49 21.76
N LEU A 134 -9.15 -12.24 22.55
CA LEU A 134 -8.52 -13.25 23.41
C LEU A 134 -9.08 -13.26 24.84
N GLN A 135 -9.96 -12.33 25.20
CA GLN A 135 -10.43 -12.20 26.56
C GLN A 135 -11.45 -13.29 26.95
N SER A 136 -11.36 -13.80 28.18
CA SER A 136 -12.40 -14.62 28.81
C SER A 136 -13.59 -13.76 29.25
N ASN A 137 -14.79 -14.36 29.37
CA ASN A 137 -16.07 -13.66 29.63
C ASN A 137 -16.16 -12.86 30.95
N ASP A 138 -15.15 -12.90 31.84
CA ASP A 138 -15.18 -12.20 33.13
C ASP A 138 -14.27 -10.95 33.15
N GLU A 139 -14.87 -9.84 33.59
CA GLU A 139 -14.38 -8.45 33.67
C GLU A 139 -13.85 -7.82 32.37
N PRO A 140 -14.32 -6.65 31.90
CA PRO A 140 -14.01 -6.12 30.56
C PRO A 140 -12.66 -5.36 30.46
N ARG A 141 -11.53 -6.02 30.73
CA ARG A 141 -10.18 -5.42 30.61
C ARG A 141 -9.83 -5.01 29.18
N ALA A 142 -10.24 -5.78 28.18
CA ALA A 142 -10.04 -5.39 26.78
C ALA A 142 -10.94 -4.22 26.36
N ILE A 143 -12.10 -4.05 27.00
CA ILE A 143 -12.90 -2.83 26.81
C ILE A 143 -12.13 -1.61 27.33
N LYS A 144 -11.33 -1.73 28.40
CA LYS A 144 -10.46 -0.63 28.84
C LYS A 144 -9.38 -0.29 27.81
N ALA A 145 -8.80 -1.29 27.14
CA ALA A 145 -7.84 -1.07 26.05
C ALA A 145 -8.48 -0.28 24.89
N LEU A 146 -9.68 -0.68 24.46
CA LEU A 146 -10.44 0.02 23.42
C LEU A 146 -10.92 1.41 23.86
N GLN A 147 -11.37 1.56 25.11
CA GLN A 147 -11.80 2.85 25.68
C GLN A 147 -10.66 3.86 25.74
N ARG A 148 -9.45 3.42 26.10
CA ARG A 148 -8.25 4.28 26.11
C ARG A 148 -7.91 4.82 24.71
N GLN A 149 -8.23 4.06 23.67
CA GLN A 149 -7.99 4.45 22.28
C GLN A 149 -9.16 5.23 21.68
N HIS A 150 -10.30 5.34 22.37
CA HIS A 150 -11.48 6.04 21.84
C HIS A 150 -11.37 7.57 21.91
N LEU A 151 -10.54 8.10 22.81
CA LEU A 151 -10.37 9.54 23.02
C LEU A 151 -8.94 9.98 22.67
N CYS A 152 -8.84 11.09 21.96
CA CYS A 152 -7.58 11.74 21.65
C CYS A 152 -6.87 12.17 22.95
N LYS A 153 -5.62 11.76 23.11
CA LYS A 153 -4.81 12.10 24.29
C LYS A 153 -4.44 13.58 24.42
N VAL A 154 -4.54 14.33 23.33
CA VAL A 154 -4.18 15.76 23.29
C VAL A 154 -5.37 16.66 23.63
N CYS A 155 -6.55 16.35 23.08
CA CYS A 155 -7.72 17.25 23.20
C CYS A 155 -9.00 16.58 23.66
N SER A 156 -8.94 15.28 23.99
CA SER A 156 -10.09 14.47 24.42
C SER A 156 -11.24 14.37 23.41
N ALA A 157 -11.05 14.83 22.16
CA ALA A 157 -12.01 14.59 21.09
C ALA A 157 -12.06 13.09 20.72
N PRO A 158 -13.18 12.58 20.20
CA PRO A 158 -13.26 11.20 19.72
C PRO A 158 -12.21 10.89 18.64
N MET A 159 -11.72 9.65 18.67
CA MET A 159 -10.90 9.07 17.61
C MET A 159 -11.79 8.46 16.53
N GLU A 160 -11.40 8.61 15.27
CA GLU A 160 -12.10 8.04 14.11
C GLU A 160 -11.15 7.35 13.15
N SER A 161 -11.68 6.41 12.35
CA SER A 161 -10.89 5.73 11.32
C SER A 161 -10.33 6.75 10.32
N ILE A 162 -9.04 6.63 10.02
CA ILE A 162 -8.39 7.44 8.99
C ILE A 162 -8.09 6.57 7.78
N ALA A 163 -8.37 7.11 6.58
CA ALA A 163 -8.08 6.46 5.30
C ALA A 163 -7.00 7.23 4.54
N GLY A 164 -6.36 6.58 3.58
CA GLY A 164 -5.35 7.18 2.71
C GLY A 164 -4.04 6.41 2.75
N TYR A 165 -2.94 7.14 2.56
CA TYR A 165 -1.59 6.59 2.55
C TYR A 165 -0.72 7.31 3.59
N TYR A 166 0.36 6.66 4.00
CA TYR A 166 1.41 7.28 4.79
C TYR A 166 2.75 7.16 4.07
N ALA A 167 3.58 8.18 4.18
CA ALA A 167 4.98 8.14 3.78
C ALA A 167 5.86 7.92 5.01
N ARG A 168 6.95 7.16 4.85
CA ARG A 168 7.92 6.91 5.90
C ARG A 168 9.27 7.49 5.50
N GLN A 169 9.82 8.43 6.27
CA GLN A 169 11.14 9.00 6.02
C GLN A 169 11.90 9.14 7.34
N ASN A 170 13.14 8.62 7.41
CA ASN A 170 14.00 8.71 8.60
C ASN A 170 13.31 8.27 9.91
N GLY A 171 12.45 7.25 9.85
CA GLY A 171 11.69 6.75 10.99
C GLY A 171 10.44 7.57 11.36
N ALA A 172 10.21 8.72 10.72
CA ALA A 172 9.00 9.51 10.89
C ALA A 172 7.90 9.08 9.91
N PHE A 173 6.66 9.16 10.38
CA PHE A 173 5.46 8.90 9.59
C PHE A 173 4.81 10.23 9.20
N HIS A 174 4.47 10.34 7.93
CA HIS A 174 3.80 11.51 7.37
C HIS A 174 2.50 11.07 6.70
N LEU A 175 1.42 11.82 6.93
CA LEU A 175 0.19 11.57 6.19
C LEU A 175 0.43 12.00 4.75
N ALA A 176 0.20 11.09 3.81
CA ALA A 176 0.22 11.46 2.41
C ALA A 176 -1.12 12.11 2.05
N ASP A 177 -1.07 13.26 1.35
CA ASP A 177 -2.25 13.74 0.65
C ASP A 177 -2.60 12.73 -0.45
N TYR A 178 -3.55 11.87 -0.13
CA TYR A 178 -4.00 10.78 -1.00
C TYR A 178 -5.01 11.26 -2.05
N ARG A 179 -5.45 12.52 -2.02
CA ARG A 179 -6.29 13.07 -3.09
C ARG A 179 -5.44 13.81 -4.12
N GLY A 180 -4.38 14.47 -3.68
CA GLY A 180 -3.52 15.29 -4.53
C GLY A 180 -4.22 16.54 -5.05
N ARG A 181 -3.45 17.43 -5.68
CA ARG A 181 -4.00 18.65 -6.29
C ARG A 181 -4.75 18.32 -7.59
N ARG A 182 -5.98 18.80 -7.72
CA ARG A 182 -6.88 18.51 -8.83
C ARG A 182 -7.56 19.74 -9.36
N HIS A 183 -7.87 19.71 -10.66
CA HIS A 183 -8.75 20.69 -11.28
C HIS A 183 -9.64 20.05 -12.34
N LEU A 184 -10.74 20.74 -12.65
CA LEU A 184 -11.70 20.34 -13.67
C LEU A 184 -11.35 21.02 -15.00
N GLN A 185 -11.16 20.25 -16.06
CA GLN A 185 -11.05 20.77 -17.43
C GLN A 185 -12.39 20.60 -18.15
N THR A 186 -12.97 21.71 -18.60
CA THR A 186 -14.19 21.73 -19.41
C THR A 186 -13.84 21.77 -20.89
N HIS A 187 -14.45 20.90 -21.68
CA HIS A 187 -14.26 20.85 -23.12
C HIS A 187 -15.59 20.88 -23.86
N THR A 188 -15.58 21.54 -25.01
CA THR A 188 -16.68 21.54 -25.97
C THR A 188 -16.31 20.75 -27.22
N GLY A 189 -17.28 20.13 -27.87
CA GLY A 189 -17.13 19.64 -29.23
C GLY A 189 -17.04 20.81 -30.20
N ILE A 190 -16.31 20.63 -31.30
CA ILE A 190 -16.22 21.63 -32.37
C ILE A 190 -16.90 21.04 -33.60
N ASP A 191 -17.95 21.71 -34.07
CA ASP A 191 -18.57 21.42 -35.35
C ASP A 191 -17.57 21.79 -36.45
N ARG A 192 -17.05 20.78 -37.16
CA ARG A 192 -16.00 20.98 -38.17
C ARG A 192 -16.49 21.74 -39.40
N LEU A 193 -17.79 21.75 -39.68
CA LEU A 193 -18.37 22.46 -40.81
C LEU A 193 -18.61 23.95 -40.48
N ARG A 194 -19.01 24.24 -39.24
CA ARG A 194 -19.37 25.60 -38.80
C ARG A 194 -18.25 26.32 -38.07
N GLY A 195 -17.25 25.60 -37.55
CA GLY A 195 -16.22 26.16 -36.68
C GLY A 195 -16.75 26.62 -35.32
N THR A 196 -17.98 26.26 -34.97
CA THR A 196 -18.65 26.64 -33.72
C THR A 196 -18.64 25.49 -32.72
N VAL A 197 -19.07 25.78 -31.49
CA VAL A 197 -19.38 24.74 -30.50
C VAL A 197 -20.44 23.79 -31.09
N GLN A 198 -20.18 22.50 -31.02
CA GLN A 198 -21.14 21.48 -31.38
C GLN A 198 -22.19 21.37 -30.27
N GLU A 199 -23.47 21.42 -30.66
CA GLU A 199 -24.59 21.23 -29.74
C GLU A 199 -24.47 19.88 -29.01
N GLU A 200 -24.85 19.88 -27.73
CA GLU A 200 -24.85 18.72 -26.83
C GLU A 200 -23.48 18.06 -26.54
N ILE A 201 -22.38 18.59 -27.09
CA ILE A 201 -21.04 18.10 -26.77
C ILE A 201 -20.36 19.06 -25.79
N LEU A 202 -20.70 18.89 -24.52
CA LEU A 202 -19.99 19.47 -23.38
C LEU A 202 -19.57 18.33 -22.45
N TYR A 203 -18.28 18.24 -22.12
CA TYR A 203 -17.81 17.26 -21.16
C TYR A 203 -16.72 17.86 -20.27
N ASN A 204 -16.80 17.53 -18.99
CA ASN A 204 -15.78 17.86 -18.01
C ASN A 204 -14.84 16.67 -17.80
N ARG A 205 -13.69 16.94 -17.21
CA ARG A 205 -12.74 15.91 -16.81
C ARG A 205 -11.92 16.40 -15.65
N GLU A 206 -11.97 15.69 -14.54
CA GLU A 206 -11.06 15.94 -13.43
C GLU A 206 -9.67 15.40 -13.81
N VAL A 207 -8.64 16.18 -13.52
CA VAL A 207 -7.26 15.79 -13.74
C VAL A 207 -6.44 16.08 -12.48
N LEU A 208 -5.43 15.24 -12.24
CA LEU A 208 -4.37 15.53 -11.29
C LEU A 208 -3.39 16.54 -11.93
N GLU A 209 -2.95 17.50 -11.14
CA GLU A 209 -2.06 18.57 -11.59
C GLU A 209 -0.68 18.05 -12.03
N GLU A 210 -0.02 18.85 -12.86
CA GLU A 210 1.40 18.66 -13.17
C GLU A 210 2.25 18.72 -11.89
N GLY A 211 3.36 17.99 -11.85
CA GLY A 211 4.23 17.89 -10.68
C GLY A 211 3.76 16.87 -9.65
N THR A 212 2.54 16.33 -9.77
CA THR A 212 2.06 15.22 -8.93
C THR A 212 3.02 14.03 -9.00
N CYS A 213 3.44 13.52 -7.84
CA CYS A 213 4.35 12.39 -7.73
C CYS A 213 3.63 11.15 -7.22
N PHE A 214 4.02 9.98 -7.74
CA PHE A 214 3.55 8.68 -7.31
C PHE A 214 4.73 7.78 -7.00
N TRP A 215 4.56 6.89 -6.04
CA TRP A 215 5.56 5.92 -5.64
C TRP A 215 4.98 4.51 -5.59
N GLY A 216 5.76 3.53 -6.02
CA GLY A 216 5.42 2.11 -5.85
C GLY A 216 6.62 1.19 -5.98
N LEU A 217 6.39 -0.08 -5.65
CA LEU A 217 7.42 -1.13 -5.59
C LEU A 217 7.26 -2.14 -6.74
N LEU A 218 8.03 -1.97 -7.82
CA LEU A 218 8.06 -2.98 -8.89
C LEU A 218 8.83 -4.20 -8.43
N LYS A 219 8.34 -5.38 -8.79
CA LYS A 219 9.06 -6.63 -8.56
C LYS A 219 9.26 -7.36 -9.88
N ALA A 220 10.43 -7.95 -10.06
CA ALA A 220 10.73 -8.80 -11.20
C ALA A 220 11.46 -10.06 -10.75
N ALA A 221 11.23 -11.16 -11.46
CA ALA A 221 12.08 -12.33 -11.36
C ALA A 221 13.54 -11.94 -11.61
N ASP A 222 14.47 -12.61 -10.94
CA ASP A 222 15.88 -12.20 -10.93
C ASP A 222 16.50 -12.22 -12.34
N GLU A 223 16.01 -13.11 -13.21
CA GLU A 223 16.36 -13.25 -14.61
C GLU A 223 15.86 -12.09 -15.49
N GLU A 224 14.71 -11.50 -15.15
CA GLU A 224 14.08 -10.41 -15.90
C GLU A 224 14.47 -9.02 -15.38
N ALA A 225 14.95 -8.93 -14.14
CA ALA A 225 15.25 -7.66 -13.50
C ALA A 225 16.24 -6.78 -14.29
N PRO A 226 17.35 -7.30 -14.85
CA PRO A 226 18.26 -6.48 -15.66
C PRO A 226 17.61 -5.97 -16.95
N LEU A 227 16.71 -6.77 -17.53
CA LEU A 227 15.99 -6.42 -18.75
C LEU A 227 14.99 -5.29 -18.48
N LEU A 228 14.19 -5.45 -17.43
CA LEU A 228 13.22 -4.45 -16.96
C LEU A 228 13.91 -3.13 -16.62
N GLN A 229 15.02 -3.20 -15.89
CA GLN A 229 15.77 -2.01 -15.47
C GLN A 229 16.25 -1.20 -16.69
N ARG A 230 16.93 -1.85 -17.64
CA ARG A 230 17.40 -1.18 -18.86
C ARG A 230 16.26 -0.52 -19.64
N PHE A 231 15.15 -1.25 -19.81
CA PHE A 231 13.99 -0.74 -20.53
C PHE A 231 13.36 0.48 -19.84
N LEU A 232 13.18 0.44 -18.52
CA LEU A 232 12.59 1.54 -17.75
C LEU A 232 13.50 2.77 -17.69
N GLU A 233 14.82 2.57 -17.60
CA GLU A 233 15.79 3.66 -17.68
C GLU A 233 15.71 4.35 -19.06
N GLU A 234 15.67 3.60 -20.16
CA GLU A 234 15.51 4.19 -21.50
C GLU A 234 14.15 4.87 -21.66
N ALA A 235 13.07 4.22 -21.22
CA ALA A 235 11.72 4.77 -21.25
C ALA A 235 11.64 6.09 -20.47
N GLY A 236 12.24 6.16 -19.28
CA GLY A 236 12.27 7.36 -18.45
C GLY A 236 12.94 8.56 -19.13
N HIS A 237 14.03 8.34 -19.87
CA HIS A 237 14.75 9.39 -20.58
C HIS A 237 14.15 9.74 -21.96
N SER A 238 13.28 8.89 -22.50
CA SER A 238 12.71 9.10 -23.84
C SER A 238 11.78 10.33 -23.94
N GLY A 239 11.16 10.75 -22.82
CA GLY A 239 10.09 11.74 -22.83
C GLY A 239 8.80 11.28 -23.51
N LEU A 240 8.72 9.98 -23.88
CA LEU A 240 7.60 9.41 -24.64
C LEU A 240 6.56 8.69 -23.76
N VAL A 241 6.85 8.49 -22.48
CA VAL A 241 5.93 7.78 -21.58
C VAL A 241 4.68 8.63 -21.36
N ARG A 242 3.51 8.05 -21.67
CA ARG A 242 2.21 8.71 -21.52
C ARG A 242 1.23 7.77 -20.80
N ILE A 243 0.75 8.16 -19.62
CA ILE A 243 -0.19 7.35 -18.83
C ILE A 243 -1.55 8.03 -18.69
N GLY A 244 -2.61 7.23 -18.60
CA GLY A 244 -3.98 7.70 -18.43
C GLY A 244 -4.67 8.03 -19.75
N THR A 245 -5.78 8.76 -19.65
CA THR A 245 -6.63 9.09 -20.80
C THR A 245 -6.29 10.46 -21.38
N GLY A 246 -6.68 10.71 -22.65
CA GLY A 246 -6.43 12.00 -23.29
C GLY A 246 -4.99 12.22 -23.74
N ARG A 247 -4.20 11.15 -23.91
CA ARG A 247 -2.79 11.18 -24.33
C ARG A 247 -2.57 11.98 -25.62
N THR A 248 -3.48 11.85 -26.59
CA THR A 248 -3.46 12.57 -27.87
C THR A 248 -3.83 14.06 -27.76
N ARG A 249 -4.34 14.50 -26.60
CA ARG A 249 -4.71 15.89 -26.30
C ARG A 249 -3.71 16.57 -25.38
N GLY A 250 -2.47 16.06 -25.32
CA GLY A 250 -1.39 16.64 -24.53
C GLY A 250 -1.34 16.20 -23.07
N LEU A 251 -2.27 15.37 -22.60
CA LEU A 251 -2.26 14.84 -21.22
C LEU A 251 -1.32 13.65 -21.06
N GLY A 252 -1.04 13.29 -19.81
CA GLY A 252 -0.47 12.00 -19.47
C GLY A 252 1.06 11.91 -19.51
N ALA A 253 1.78 12.97 -19.90
CA ALA A 253 3.24 12.99 -19.86
C ALA A 253 3.77 12.77 -18.45
N VAL A 254 4.69 11.83 -18.32
CA VAL A 254 5.30 11.44 -17.05
C VAL A 254 6.79 11.21 -17.21
N GLU A 255 7.52 11.38 -16.12
CA GLU A 255 8.91 10.96 -15.97
C GLU A 255 9.00 9.83 -14.97
N LEU A 256 9.87 8.86 -15.25
CA LEU A 256 10.07 7.67 -14.43
C LEU A 256 11.48 7.67 -13.87
N THR A 257 11.60 7.48 -12.56
CA THR A 257 12.88 7.26 -11.88
C THR A 257 12.82 5.91 -11.19
N LEU A 258 13.62 4.97 -11.68
CA LEU A 258 13.76 3.63 -11.12
C LEU A 258 15.00 3.57 -10.23
N THR A 259 14.87 3.00 -9.05
CA THR A 259 16.00 2.80 -8.13
C THR A 259 15.96 1.36 -7.62
N PRO A 260 17.01 0.54 -7.86
CA PRO A 260 17.13 -0.78 -7.25
C PRO A 260 17.07 -0.67 -5.74
N LEU A 261 16.21 -1.45 -5.10
CA LEU A 261 16.09 -1.46 -3.65
C LEU A 261 16.98 -2.54 -3.05
N GLN A 262 17.90 -2.11 -2.20
CA GLN A 262 18.66 -2.96 -1.29
C GLN A 262 18.15 -2.70 0.13
N ASP A 263 16.94 -3.20 0.42
CA ASP A 263 16.35 -3.09 1.76
C ASP A 263 16.53 -4.43 2.50
N PRO A 264 17.34 -4.48 3.58
CA PRO A 264 17.50 -5.67 4.40
C PRO A 264 16.18 -6.24 4.93
N SER A 265 15.14 -5.40 5.10
CA SER A 265 13.80 -5.80 5.54
C SER A 265 13.06 -6.70 4.53
N LEU A 266 13.54 -6.75 3.29
CA LEU A 266 13.05 -7.62 2.21
C LEU A 266 13.80 -8.95 2.15
N SER A 267 14.89 -9.12 2.91
CA SER A 267 15.54 -10.43 3.06
C SER A 267 14.77 -11.33 4.01
N LEU A 268 14.95 -12.65 3.92
CA LEU A 268 14.35 -13.60 4.86
C LEU A 268 14.75 -13.31 6.32
N ALA A 269 15.98 -12.86 6.55
CA ALA A 269 16.46 -12.51 7.89
C ALA A 269 15.72 -11.28 8.46
N GLY A 270 15.62 -10.20 7.68
CA GLY A 270 14.88 -9.00 8.08
C GLY A 270 13.37 -9.23 8.19
N PHE A 271 12.81 -10.09 7.32
CA PHE A 271 11.42 -10.55 7.44
C PHE A 271 11.19 -11.29 8.77
N ARG A 272 12.06 -12.24 9.11
CA ARG A 272 12.00 -12.98 10.37
C ARG A 272 12.06 -12.03 11.57
N GLU A 273 13.01 -11.10 11.57
CA GLU A 273 13.15 -10.11 12.65
C GLU A 273 11.87 -9.28 12.84
N ARG A 274 11.26 -8.82 11.74
CA ARG A 274 9.98 -8.11 11.77
C ARG A 274 8.87 -8.95 12.37
N LEU A 275 8.73 -10.20 11.94
CA LEU A 275 7.69 -11.11 12.41
C LEU A 275 7.82 -11.39 13.91
N LEU A 276 9.03 -11.69 14.37
CA LEU A 276 9.33 -11.91 15.80
C LEU A 276 9.11 -10.65 16.63
N THR A 277 9.44 -9.47 16.08
CA THR A 277 9.20 -8.19 16.76
C THR A 277 7.71 -7.93 16.93
N PHE A 278 6.89 -8.17 15.90
CA PHE A 278 5.44 -8.05 15.99
C PHE A 278 4.87 -8.99 17.06
N ASP A 279 5.22 -10.28 17.03
CA ASP A 279 4.74 -11.28 18.00
C ASP A 279 5.07 -10.85 19.43
N ARG A 280 6.33 -10.50 19.68
CA ARG A 280 6.79 -10.01 20.99
C ARG A 280 6.01 -8.77 21.44
N ARG A 281 5.87 -7.77 20.56
CA ARG A 281 5.16 -6.52 20.88
C ARG A 281 3.70 -6.76 21.22
N LEU A 282 3.04 -7.69 20.54
CA LEU A 282 1.66 -8.05 20.87
C LEU A 282 1.59 -8.79 22.21
N ARG A 283 2.51 -9.72 22.51
CA ARG A 283 2.55 -10.38 23.83
C ARG A 283 2.80 -9.41 24.98
N ASP A 284 3.73 -8.47 24.80
CA ASP A 284 4.00 -7.42 25.77
C ASP A 284 2.71 -6.62 26.04
N TYR A 285 2.02 -6.21 24.98
CA TYR A 285 0.73 -5.51 25.08
C TYR A 285 -0.34 -6.35 25.82
N LEU A 286 -0.48 -7.64 25.50
CA LEU A 286 -1.43 -8.52 26.18
C LEU A 286 -1.09 -8.68 27.68
N THR A 287 0.21 -8.75 28.00
CA THR A 287 0.71 -8.84 29.38
C THR A 287 0.37 -7.57 30.17
N ASP A 288 0.56 -6.39 29.57
CA ASP A 288 0.24 -5.09 30.19
C ASP A 288 -1.24 -4.98 30.57
N TYR A 289 -2.13 -5.51 29.72
CA TYR A 289 -3.57 -5.56 29.98
C TYR A 289 -4.01 -6.79 30.81
N LYS A 290 -3.05 -7.62 31.26
CA LYS A 290 -3.28 -8.86 32.03
C LYS A 290 -4.30 -9.77 31.34
N ILE A 291 -4.20 -9.87 30.01
CA ILE A 291 -4.97 -10.79 29.19
C ILE A 291 -4.23 -12.13 29.21
N PRO A 292 -4.86 -13.22 29.68
CA PRO A 292 -4.20 -14.52 29.71
C PRO A 292 -3.88 -14.96 28.27
N GLU A 293 -2.67 -15.46 28.04
CA GLU A 293 -2.39 -16.16 26.79
C GLU A 293 -3.32 -17.38 26.71
N PRO A 294 -3.91 -17.70 25.54
CA PRO A 294 -4.76 -18.87 25.39
C PRO A 294 -3.93 -20.15 25.62
N CYS A 295 -4.01 -20.70 26.83
CA CYS A 295 -3.31 -21.92 27.22
C CYS A 295 -4.01 -23.17 26.64
N GLN A 296 -3.79 -23.46 25.36
CA GLN A 296 -4.12 -24.78 24.78
C GLN A 296 -2.94 -25.77 24.88
N GLY A 297 -2.14 -25.67 25.95
CA GLY A 297 -0.92 -26.46 26.13
C GLY A 297 0.23 -26.12 25.17
N ARG A 298 0.09 -25.08 24.35
CA ARG A 298 1.08 -24.59 23.36
C ARG A 298 1.08 -23.08 23.33
N LYS A 299 2.24 -22.48 23.04
CA LYS A 299 2.36 -21.02 22.89
C LYS A 299 1.81 -20.62 21.51
N PRO A 300 0.88 -19.66 21.43
CA PRO A 300 0.44 -19.12 20.15
C PRO A 300 1.51 -18.19 19.58
N PHE A 301 1.67 -18.14 18.25
CA PHE A 301 2.48 -17.19 17.51
C PHE A 301 1.57 -16.23 16.75
N TYR A 302 1.78 -14.92 16.89
CA TYR A 302 0.90 -13.92 16.32
C TYR A 302 1.52 -13.21 15.12
N PHE A 303 0.71 -13.01 14.07
CA PHE A 303 1.09 -12.21 12.91
C PHE A 303 -0.14 -11.59 12.25
N ALA A 304 0.07 -10.51 11.50
CA ALA A 304 -0.99 -9.85 10.76
C ALA A 304 -0.70 -9.84 9.25
N LEU A 305 -1.73 -9.90 8.43
CA LEU A 305 -1.65 -9.66 7.00
C LEU A 305 -2.29 -8.31 6.68
N THR A 306 -1.50 -7.37 6.14
CA THR A 306 -1.98 -6.07 5.67
C THR A 306 -1.93 -6.02 4.16
N LEU A 307 -3.06 -5.74 3.52
CA LEU A 307 -3.13 -5.69 2.06
C LEU A 307 -2.59 -4.35 1.54
N TYR A 308 -1.52 -4.39 0.76
CA TYR A 308 -0.93 -3.20 0.12
C TYR A 308 -1.59 -2.83 -1.20
N SER A 309 -2.28 -3.79 -1.83
CA SER A 309 -3.11 -3.55 -2.99
C SER A 309 -4.42 -4.33 -2.89
N PRO A 310 -5.42 -4.03 -3.74
CA PRO A 310 -6.64 -4.81 -3.77
C PRO A 310 -6.32 -6.28 -4.07
N THR A 311 -6.98 -7.21 -3.38
CA THR A 311 -6.69 -8.66 -3.49
C THR A 311 -7.90 -9.39 -4.01
N ILE A 312 -7.77 -10.01 -5.18
CA ILE A 312 -8.82 -10.81 -5.81
C ILE A 312 -8.66 -12.26 -5.37
N LEU A 313 -9.48 -12.69 -4.43
CA LEU A 313 -9.53 -14.07 -3.94
C LEU A 313 -10.79 -14.76 -4.45
N CYS A 314 -10.62 -15.99 -4.91
CA CYS A 314 -11.72 -16.87 -5.28
C CYS A 314 -11.52 -18.22 -4.62
N ASP A 315 -12.62 -18.92 -4.32
CA ASP A 315 -12.56 -20.35 -4.02
C ASP A 315 -12.39 -21.20 -5.29
N GLU A 316 -12.36 -22.52 -5.12
CA GLU A 316 -12.29 -23.51 -6.19
C GLU A 316 -13.45 -23.43 -7.21
N PHE A 317 -14.58 -22.82 -6.81
CA PHE A 317 -15.75 -22.60 -7.67
C PHE A 317 -15.78 -21.19 -8.28
N LEU A 318 -14.66 -20.46 -8.21
CA LEU A 318 -14.51 -19.09 -8.70
C LEU A 318 -15.41 -18.06 -8.00
N ARG A 319 -15.95 -18.37 -6.81
CA ARG A 319 -16.74 -17.43 -6.02
C ARG A 319 -15.81 -16.49 -5.26
N TYR A 320 -16.05 -15.19 -5.36
CA TYR A 320 -15.21 -14.18 -4.70
C TYR A 320 -15.25 -14.31 -3.17
N ARG A 321 -14.09 -14.24 -2.53
CA ARG A 321 -13.94 -14.17 -1.07
C ARG A 321 -13.66 -12.75 -0.63
N GLY A 322 -14.47 -12.22 0.28
CA GLY A 322 -14.33 -10.87 0.83
C GLY A 322 -13.41 -10.76 2.05
N ARG A 323 -12.80 -11.87 2.49
CA ARG A 323 -11.92 -11.95 3.66
C ARG A 323 -10.90 -13.07 3.53
N ILE A 324 -9.82 -13.00 4.30
CA ILE A 324 -8.89 -14.11 4.54
C ILE A 324 -9.24 -14.68 5.92
N ASP A 325 -9.97 -15.79 5.95
CA ASP A 325 -10.23 -16.56 7.17
C ASP A 325 -9.24 -17.73 7.31
N GLU A 326 -9.41 -18.57 8.33
CA GLU A 326 -8.52 -19.70 8.65
C GLU A 326 -8.36 -20.67 7.48
N THR A 327 -9.47 -21.01 6.82
CA THR A 327 -9.46 -21.88 5.65
C THR A 327 -8.71 -21.22 4.49
N THR A 328 -9.00 -19.95 4.21
CA THR A 328 -8.33 -19.20 3.13
C THR A 328 -6.83 -19.06 3.40
N LEU A 329 -6.43 -18.78 4.65
CA LEU A 329 -5.03 -18.67 5.02
C LEU A 329 -4.30 -20.02 4.90
N ALA A 330 -4.90 -21.11 5.36
CA ALA A 330 -4.33 -22.45 5.23
C ALA A 330 -4.13 -22.84 3.75
N GLU A 331 -5.11 -22.52 2.89
CA GLU A 331 -4.98 -22.72 1.44
C GLU A 331 -3.82 -21.90 0.84
N LEU A 332 -3.67 -20.64 1.25
CA LEU A 332 -2.58 -19.77 0.80
C LEU A 332 -1.21 -20.28 1.28
N LEU A 333 -1.09 -20.71 2.53
CA LEU A 333 0.15 -21.25 3.09
C LEU A 333 0.53 -22.60 2.48
N GLY A 334 -0.47 -23.40 2.04
CA GLY A 334 -0.29 -24.73 1.48
C GLY A 334 0.07 -25.79 2.53
N SER A 335 0.33 -27.02 2.08
CA SER A 335 0.77 -28.11 2.96
C SER A 335 2.10 -27.76 3.68
N PRO A 336 2.26 -28.07 4.98
CA PRO A 336 1.40 -28.90 5.84
C PRO A 336 0.37 -28.13 6.68
N PHE A 337 0.12 -26.84 6.41
CA PHE A 337 -0.74 -26.01 7.23
C PHE A 337 -2.21 -26.34 7.03
N THR A 338 -2.95 -26.41 8.14
CA THR A 338 -4.39 -26.66 8.14
C THR A 338 -5.13 -25.53 8.85
N SER A 339 -6.43 -25.39 8.59
CA SER A 339 -7.27 -24.38 9.24
C SER A 339 -7.39 -24.55 10.75
N ASN A 340 -6.99 -25.71 11.30
CA ASN A 340 -6.97 -25.95 12.74
C ASN A 340 -5.68 -25.43 13.41
N ASP A 341 -4.65 -25.12 12.62
CA ASP A 341 -3.38 -24.61 13.13
C ASP A 341 -3.41 -23.10 13.36
N VAL A 342 -4.37 -22.42 12.74
CA VAL A 342 -4.53 -20.96 12.77
C VAL A 342 -5.91 -20.57 13.27
N ARG A 343 -6.01 -19.40 13.88
CA ARG A 343 -7.27 -18.74 14.23
C ARG A 343 -7.19 -17.28 13.85
N CYS A 344 -8.20 -16.77 13.15
CA CYS A 344 -8.37 -15.36 12.92
C CYS A 344 -8.88 -14.70 14.20
N LEU A 345 -8.08 -13.81 14.77
CA LEU A 345 -8.44 -13.06 15.98
C LEU A 345 -9.23 -11.80 15.65
N HIS A 346 -8.88 -11.13 14.56
CA HIS A 346 -9.52 -9.89 14.16
C HIS A 346 -9.46 -9.68 12.64
N THR A 347 -10.51 -9.08 12.10
CA THR A 347 -10.61 -8.69 10.70
C THR A 347 -11.09 -7.25 10.62
N ALA A 348 -10.31 -6.39 9.97
CA ALA A 348 -10.68 -5.05 9.56
C ALA A 348 -10.57 -4.97 8.04
N ALA A 349 -11.64 -5.34 7.34
CA ALA A 349 -11.61 -5.48 5.88
C ALA A 349 -12.83 -4.82 5.22
N ALA A 350 -12.66 -4.43 3.96
CA ALA A 350 -13.73 -4.02 3.08
C ALA A 350 -13.56 -4.67 1.70
N VAL A 351 -14.64 -4.66 0.92
CA VAL A 351 -14.66 -5.18 -0.44
C VAL A 351 -14.87 -4.01 -1.39
N CYS A 352 -14.09 -3.97 -2.47
CA CYS A 352 -14.26 -3.01 -3.55
C CYS A 352 -14.52 -3.72 -4.87
N ARG A 353 -15.12 -2.98 -5.81
CA ARG A 353 -15.26 -3.43 -7.19
C ARG A 353 -14.10 -2.87 -7.99
N VAL A 354 -13.38 -3.74 -8.71
CA VAL A 354 -12.25 -3.37 -9.54
C VAL A 354 -12.65 -3.47 -11.01
N THR A 355 -12.44 -2.37 -11.74
CA THR A 355 -12.69 -2.24 -13.18
C THR A 355 -11.43 -1.75 -13.87
N GLY A 356 -11.41 -1.75 -15.20
CA GLY A 356 -10.30 -1.17 -15.94
C GLY A 356 -10.41 -1.43 -17.43
N TRP A 357 -9.44 -0.90 -18.18
CA TRP A 357 -9.34 -1.09 -19.61
C TRP A 357 -8.07 -1.87 -19.95
N ASN A 358 -8.12 -2.68 -21.02
CA ASN A 358 -6.95 -3.34 -21.56
C ASN A 358 -6.61 -2.74 -22.93
N ASP A 359 -5.60 -1.87 -22.97
CA ASP A 359 -5.15 -1.22 -24.20
C ASP A 359 -4.63 -2.22 -25.25
N LEU A 360 -4.09 -3.37 -24.84
CA LEU A 360 -3.58 -4.37 -25.77
C LEU A 360 -4.70 -5.01 -26.60
N TRP A 361 -5.90 -5.14 -26.04
CA TRP A 361 -7.06 -5.75 -26.69
C TRP A 361 -8.12 -4.74 -27.10
N GLY A 362 -8.03 -3.49 -26.65
CA GLY A 362 -9.00 -2.43 -26.94
C GLY A 362 -10.38 -2.69 -26.32
N LEU A 363 -10.44 -3.40 -25.19
CA LEU A 363 -11.68 -3.80 -24.53
C LEU A 363 -11.65 -3.51 -23.02
N PRO A 364 -12.82 -3.28 -22.40
CA PRO A 364 -12.91 -3.18 -20.94
C PRO A 364 -12.56 -4.54 -20.31
N ARG A 365 -11.90 -4.48 -19.16
CA ARG A 365 -11.62 -5.66 -18.34
C ARG A 365 -12.91 -6.10 -17.64
N PRO A 366 -13.08 -7.41 -17.37
CA PRO A 366 -14.15 -7.88 -16.51
C PRO A 366 -14.10 -7.15 -15.16
N ALA A 367 -15.27 -6.72 -14.69
CA ALA A 367 -15.37 -6.18 -13.35
C ALA A 367 -15.26 -7.33 -12.34
N GLU A 368 -14.34 -7.20 -11.38
CA GLU A 368 -14.14 -8.21 -10.33
C GLU A 368 -14.39 -7.59 -8.95
N TYR A 369 -14.59 -8.45 -7.95
CA TYR A 369 -14.61 -8.03 -6.55
C TYR A 369 -13.26 -8.37 -5.91
N ALA A 370 -12.74 -7.43 -5.13
CA ALA A 370 -11.47 -7.56 -4.44
C ALA A 370 -11.64 -7.15 -2.98
N ILE A 371 -10.83 -7.72 -2.10
CA ILE A 371 -10.62 -7.16 -0.77
C ILE A 371 -9.83 -5.87 -0.94
N GLU A 372 -10.32 -4.79 -0.36
CA GLU A 372 -9.75 -3.45 -0.52
C GLU A 372 -8.35 -3.35 0.14
N ARG A 373 -7.48 -2.53 -0.47
CA ARG A 373 -6.18 -2.16 0.13
C ARG A 373 -6.36 -1.58 1.53
N GLY A 374 -5.36 -1.74 2.38
CA GLY A 374 -5.39 -1.37 3.79
C GLY A 374 -6.17 -2.36 4.67
N SER A 375 -6.86 -3.36 4.11
CA SER A 375 -7.51 -4.39 4.94
C SER A 375 -6.49 -5.20 5.74
N VAL A 376 -6.84 -5.54 6.98
CA VAL A 376 -5.98 -6.23 7.94
C VAL A 376 -6.63 -7.49 8.48
N PHE A 377 -5.86 -8.57 8.58
CA PHE A 377 -6.27 -9.84 9.17
C PHE A 377 -5.24 -10.28 10.21
N LEU A 378 -5.64 -10.38 11.48
CA LEU A 378 -4.78 -10.83 12.57
C LEU A 378 -4.99 -12.32 12.85
N PHE A 379 -3.90 -13.07 12.93
CA PHE A 379 -3.93 -14.51 13.20
C PHE A 379 -3.12 -14.88 14.44
N ALA A 380 -3.57 -15.94 15.10
CA ALA A 380 -2.78 -16.75 16.02
C ALA A 380 -2.52 -18.11 15.37
N TYR A 381 -1.27 -18.59 15.46
CA TYR A 381 -0.85 -19.91 15.02
C TYR A 381 -0.38 -20.72 16.22
N TRP A 382 -0.86 -21.96 16.39
CA TRP A 382 -0.40 -22.82 17.48
C TRP A 382 0.71 -23.74 17.01
N GLU A 383 1.93 -23.35 17.35
CA GLU A 383 3.15 -24.09 17.04
C GLU A 383 3.07 -25.53 17.58
N ARG A 384 3.38 -26.51 16.72
CA ARG A 384 3.52 -27.92 17.16
C ARG A 384 4.98 -28.25 17.51
N SER A 385 5.93 -27.54 16.88
CA SER A 385 7.37 -27.62 17.10
C SER A 385 8.09 -26.37 16.52
N ASP A 386 9.33 -26.12 16.91
CA ASP A 386 10.16 -25.02 16.35
C ASP A 386 10.34 -25.14 14.82
N VAL A 387 10.44 -26.37 14.32
CA VAL A 387 10.52 -26.65 12.87
C VAL A 387 9.28 -26.17 12.13
N ASP A 388 8.11 -26.21 12.77
CA ASP A 388 6.87 -25.75 12.16
C ASP A 388 6.78 -24.21 12.13
N LEU A 389 7.41 -23.51 13.09
CA LEU A 389 7.52 -22.06 13.06
C LEU A 389 8.43 -21.60 11.92
N ASP A 390 9.58 -22.26 11.72
CA ASP A 390 10.48 -21.94 10.60
C ASP A 390 9.79 -22.13 9.25
N ARG A 391 9.03 -23.22 9.09
CA ARG A 391 8.19 -23.45 7.90
C ARG A 391 7.13 -22.37 7.71
N LEU A 392 6.51 -21.90 8.79
CA LEU A 392 5.52 -20.83 8.74
C LEU A 392 6.17 -19.53 8.27
N ILE A 393 7.33 -19.17 8.83
CA ILE A 393 8.09 -17.98 8.46
C ILE A 393 8.43 -18.01 6.97
N GLU A 394 8.94 -19.13 6.46
CA GLU A 394 9.26 -19.30 5.04
C GLU A 394 8.02 -19.24 4.14
N ALA A 395 6.89 -19.82 4.57
CA ALA A 395 5.64 -19.75 3.83
C ALA A 395 5.11 -18.31 3.77
N LEU A 396 5.08 -17.59 4.90
CA LEU A 396 4.66 -16.18 4.95
C LEU A 396 5.61 -15.27 4.16
N PHE A 397 6.92 -15.54 4.18
CA PHE A 397 7.90 -14.82 3.38
C PHE A 397 7.60 -14.95 1.88
N ARG A 398 7.35 -16.18 1.41
CA ARG A 398 6.95 -16.43 0.00
C ARG A 398 5.65 -15.71 -0.35
N LEU A 399 4.65 -15.71 0.53
CA LEU A 399 3.39 -14.99 0.30
C LEU A 399 3.60 -13.47 0.17
N GLU A 400 4.48 -12.87 0.97
CA GLU A 400 4.83 -11.47 0.84
C GLU A 400 5.64 -11.17 -0.44
N GLU A 401 6.56 -12.06 -0.80
CA GLU A 401 7.42 -11.89 -1.97
C GLU A 401 6.60 -11.97 -3.27
N GLU A 402 5.76 -12.99 -3.39
CA GLU A 402 4.98 -13.26 -4.60
C GLU A 402 3.62 -12.55 -4.64
N GLY A 403 3.05 -12.20 -3.49
CA GLY A 403 1.65 -11.77 -3.36
C GLY A 403 0.64 -12.92 -3.39
N VAL A 404 -0.62 -12.62 -3.16
CA VAL A 404 -1.71 -13.62 -3.01
C VAL A 404 -2.87 -13.37 -3.98
N GLY A 405 -3.61 -14.42 -4.32
CA GLY A 405 -4.79 -14.30 -5.19
C GLY A 405 -4.46 -14.15 -6.68
N ARG A 406 -5.41 -13.60 -7.43
CA ARG A 406 -5.36 -13.52 -8.91
C ARG A 406 -4.74 -12.19 -9.37
N ARG A 407 -4.22 -12.18 -10.61
CA ARG A 407 -3.71 -11.00 -11.33
C ARG A 407 -2.55 -10.27 -10.62
N ARG A 408 -1.68 -11.03 -9.94
CA ARG A 408 -0.52 -10.51 -9.20
C ARG A 408 0.43 -9.67 -10.06
N ASN A 409 0.63 -10.07 -11.32
CA ASN A 409 1.44 -9.36 -12.29
C ASN A 409 0.90 -7.96 -12.65
N GLU A 410 -0.40 -7.72 -12.44
CA GLU A 410 -1.08 -6.45 -12.70
C GLU A 410 -1.14 -5.53 -11.47
N GLY A 411 -0.53 -5.94 -10.36
CA GLY A 411 -0.43 -5.16 -9.14
C GLY A 411 -1.44 -5.53 -8.04
N PHE A 412 -2.28 -6.54 -8.26
CA PHE A 412 -3.20 -7.05 -7.25
C PHE A 412 -2.51 -8.00 -6.26
N GLY A 413 -3.04 -8.12 -5.06
CA GLY A 413 -2.61 -9.15 -4.12
C GLY A 413 -1.29 -8.89 -3.41
N CYS A 414 -0.75 -7.68 -3.44
CA CYS A 414 0.42 -7.32 -2.65
C CYS A 414 0.02 -7.28 -1.18
N ILE A 415 0.79 -7.97 -0.34
CA ILE A 415 0.59 -7.99 1.11
C ILE A 415 1.86 -7.62 1.85
N ARG A 416 1.72 -7.17 3.10
CA ARG A 416 2.80 -7.01 4.06
C ARG A 416 2.44 -7.81 5.31
N VAL A 417 3.30 -8.75 5.67
CA VAL A 417 3.15 -9.56 6.87
C VAL A 417 3.77 -8.81 8.05
N SER A 418 2.98 -8.67 9.11
CA SER A 418 3.32 -7.97 10.34
C SER A 418 3.91 -6.59 10.05
N ASP A 419 3.13 -5.77 9.34
CA ASP A 419 3.49 -4.41 8.97
C ASP A 419 4.05 -3.63 10.17
N PRO A 420 5.22 -2.99 10.04
CA PRO A 420 5.80 -2.19 11.13
C PRO A 420 4.88 -1.10 11.66
N PHE A 421 3.94 -0.60 10.85
CA PHE A 421 2.92 0.35 11.29
C PHE A 421 2.21 -0.12 12.57
N HIS A 422 1.88 -1.42 12.66
CA HIS A 422 1.13 -1.98 13.79
C HIS A 422 1.85 -1.93 15.13
N PHE A 423 3.18 -1.87 15.15
CA PHE A 423 3.98 -1.87 16.38
C PHE A 423 4.86 -0.63 16.58
N GLU A 424 5.02 0.21 15.56
CA GLU A 424 5.75 1.48 15.65
C GLU A 424 4.81 2.66 15.96
N VAL A 425 3.56 2.61 15.49
CA VAL A 425 2.54 3.65 15.73
C VAL A 425 1.65 3.30 16.94
N LEU A 426 2.21 2.49 17.85
CA LEU A 426 1.56 2.21 19.12
C LEU A 426 1.58 3.44 20.00
N ASP A 427 0.58 3.50 20.86
CA ASP A 427 0.40 4.55 21.84
C ASP A 427 1.65 4.70 22.74
N HIS A 428 2.47 5.72 22.46
CA HIS A 428 3.71 6.04 23.18
C HIS A 428 3.45 6.60 24.59
N GLU A 429 2.92 5.78 25.48
CA GLU A 429 2.99 6.03 26.93
C GLU A 429 3.81 4.98 27.68
N HIS A 430 4.52 4.09 26.97
CA HIS A 430 5.42 3.10 27.58
C HIS A 430 6.90 3.39 27.27
N LYS A 431 7.33 4.64 27.49
CA LYS A 431 8.76 4.93 27.67
C LYS A 431 9.17 4.48 29.08
N GLY A 432 9.55 3.22 29.15
CA GLY A 432 10.30 2.63 30.25
C GLY A 432 11.49 1.82 29.74
N GLN A 433 12.09 2.16 28.59
CA GLN A 433 13.46 1.82 28.19
C GLN A 433 13.78 2.44 26.81
N GLY A 434 14.92 3.11 26.72
CA GLY A 434 15.36 3.89 25.56
C GLY A 434 15.65 3.02 24.33
N TYR A 435 15.51 3.65 23.16
CA TYR A 435 16.08 3.13 21.92
C TYR A 435 17.61 3.10 22.03
N PRO A 436 18.31 1.98 21.76
CA PRO A 436 19.75 2.00 21.58
C PRO A 436 20.02 2.45 20.16
N GLY A 437 20.33 3.73 19.98
CA GLY A 437 20.53 4.27 18.64
C GLY A 437 21.05 5.70 18.58
N GLU A 438 21.66 6.21 19.65
CA GLU A 438 22.47 7.43 19.61
C GLU A 438 23.77 7.15 20.36
N SER A 439 24.74 6.57 19.65
CA SER A 439 26.13 6.70 20.05
C SER A 439 26.51 8.17 19.95
N ALA A 440 26.55 8.85 21.10
CA ALA A 440 27.23 10.12 21.24
C ALA A 440 28.66 9.94 20.74
N CYS A 441 28.99 10.59 19.64
CA CYS A 441 30.37 10.78 19.22
C CYS A 441 30.92 11.91 20.10
N ASP A 442 31.47 11.51 21.25
CA ASP A 442 32.45 12.32 21.97
C ASP A 442 33.72 12.36 21.12
N CYS A 443 34.06 13.54 20.59
CA CYS A 443 35.43 13.97 20.27
C CYS A 443 35.42 15.43 19.77
N CYS A 444 35.88 16.36 20.61
CA CYS A 444 37.09 17.17 20.40
C CYS A 444 37.05 18.49 21.20
N GLU A 445 37.84 18.54 22.27
CA GLU A 445 38.94 19.52 22.32
C GLU A 445 40.11 18.99 21.48
#